data_AF-A0AAC8WBE6-F1
#
_entry.id   AF-A0AAC8WBE6-F1
#
_cell.length_a   1.000
_cell.length_b   1.000
_cell.length_c   1.000
_cell.angle_alpha   90.00
_cell.angle_beta   90.00
_cell.angle_gamma   90.00
#
_symmetry.space_group_name_H-M   'P 1'
#
loop_
_entity.id
_entity.type
_entity.pdbx_description
1 polymer ?
#
loop_
_entity_poly.entity_id
_entity_poly.type
_entity_poly.pdbx_seq_one_letter_code
_entity_poly.pdbx_strand_id
1 'polypeptide(L)'
;MSKYKVEDKLNVINAYLNGMGSQMVARNFGVKSRNTVLCWVKSYKKHGLNGLKKRKNIIEYSTKEKQYILNWMKTTKSSYPEAAYHFNIPSPSTIWTWEKRLEQKGIDGLFSRRERKAMTKRKTNKAKSNNTNTDK
;
A
#
# COMPACT_ATOMS: atom_id res chain seq x y z
N MET A 1 3.92 -15.25 -1.19
CA MET A 1 5.16 -14.95 -1.94
C MET A 1 4.82 -14.32 -3.29
N SER A 2 5.71 -13.54 -3.93
CA SER A 2 5.47 -13.11 -5.33
C SER A 2 5.67 -14.32 -6.23
N LYS A 3 4.72 -14.62 -7.14
CA LYS A 3 4.80 -15.79 -8.03
C LYS A 3 5.99 -15.71 -9.00
N TYR A 4 6.46 -14.50 -9.31
CA TYR A 4 7.57 -14.25 -10.24
C TYR A 4 8.69 -13.50 -9.55
N LYS A 5 9.94 -13.94 -9.75
CA LYS A 5 11.15 -13.25 -9.33
C LYS A 5 11.42 -12.04 -10.24
N VAL A 6 12.36 -11.18 -9.88
CA VAL A 6 12.65 -9.97 -10.69
C VAL A 6 13.30 -10.37 -12.01
N GLU A 7 14.14 -11.39 -11.96
CA GLU A 7 14.86 -11.98 -13.09
C GLU A 7 13.86 -12.56 -14.11
N ASP A 8 12.85 -13.31 -13.65
CA ASP A 8 11.80 -13.85 -14.52
C ASP A 8 11.03 -12.73 -15.25
N LYS A 9 10.75 -11.63 -14.54
CA LYS A 9 10.08 -10.47 -15.13
C LYS A 9 10.94 -9.76 -16.17
N LEU A 10 12.26 -9.72 -15.96
CA LEU A 10 13.18 -9.14 -16.95
C LEU A 10 13.19 -9.95 -18.23
N ASN A 11 13.21 -11.28 -18.15
CA ASN A 11 13.15 -12.14 -19.33
C ASN A 11 11.86 -11.91 -20.13
N VAL A 12 10.73 -11.80 -19.43
CA VAL A 12 9.41 -11.46 -20.01
C VAL A 12 9.45 -10.10 -20.72
N ILE A 13 10.03 -9.09 -20.09
CA ILE A 13 10.14 -7.74 -20.65
C ILE A 13 11.05 -7.72 -21.86
N ASN A 14 12.20 -8.37 -21.79
CA ASN A 14 13.17 -8.43 -22.89
C ASN A 14 12.54 -9.12 -24.11
N ALA A 15 11.83 -10.23 -23.92
CA ALA A 15 11.10 -10.88 -25.01
C ALA A 15 10.09 -9.93 -25.68
N TYR A 16 9.35 -9.15 -24.89
CA TYR A 16 8.44 -8.13 -25.41
C TYR A 16 9.18 -7.01 -26.16
N LEU A 17 10.29 -6.51 -25.62
CA LEU A 17 11.09 -5.45 -26.23
C LEU A 17 11.78 -5.89 -27.52
N ASN A 18 12.09 -7.19 -27.65
CA ASN A 18 12.61 -7.81 -28.87
C ASN A 18 11.53 -8.04 -29.95
N GLY A 19 10.34 -7.44 -29.80
CA GLY A 19 9.27 -7.47 -30.81
C GLY A 19 8.23 -8.58 -30.62
N MET A 20 8.33 -9.39 -29.56
CA MET A 20 7.34 -10.42 -29.29
C MET A 20 6.02 -9.79 -28.79
N GLY A 21 4.90 -10.16 -29.41
CA GLY A 21 3.58 -9.68 -28.99
C GLY A 21 3.24 -10.04 -27.54
N SER A 22 2.61 -9.13 -26.79
CA SER A 22 2.30 -9.30 -25.36
C SER A 22 1.51 -10.58 -25.02
N GLN A 23 0.65 -11.04 -25.93
CA GLN A 23 -0.10 -12.29 -25.77
C GLN A 23 0.80 -13.52 -25.87
N MET A 24 1.73 -13.52 -26.82
CA MET A 24 2.67 -14.61 -27.05
C MET A 24 3.68 -14.70 -25.91
N VAL A 25 4.22 -13.56 -25.47
CA VAL A 25 5.07 -13.48 -24.27
C VAL A 25 4.33 -14.03 -23.06
N ALA A 26 3.07 -13.64 -22.84
CA ALA A 26 2.32 -14.11 -21.69
C ALA A 26 2.16 -15.64 -21.70
N ARG A 27 1.87 -16.23 -22.85
CA ARG A 27 1.76 -17.69 -23.01
C ARG A 27 3.11 -18.39 -22.78
N ASN A 28 4.19 -17.91 -23.40
CA ASN A 28 5.51 -18.55 -23.35
C ASN A 28 6.09 -18.57 -21.93
N PHE A 29 5.85 -17.50 -21.17
CA PHE A 29 6.36 -17.37 -19.80
C PHE A 29 5.33 -17.72 -18.72
N GLY A 30 4.17 -18.29 -19.09
CA GLY A 30 3.12 -18.70 -18.15
C GLY A 30 2.47 -17.56 -17.36
N VAL A 31 2.52 -16.33 -17.90
CA VAL A 31 1.88 -15.15 -17.31
C VAL A 31 0.39 -15.18 -17.64
N LYS A 32 -0.45 -15.07 -16.61
CA LYS A 32 -1.92 -15.19 -16.72
C LYS A 32 -2.59 -14.23 -17.72
N SER A 33 -2.00 -13.08 -17.99
CA SER A 33 -2.61 -12.05 -18.84
C SER A 33 -1.56 -11.20 -19.54
N ARG A 34 -1.80 -10.89 -20.83
CA ARG A 34 -1.01 -9.91 -21.59
C ARG A 34 -0.94 -8.55 -20.91
N ASN A 35 -1.98 -8.15 -20.17
CA ASN A 35 -2.00 -6.87 -19.45
C ASN A 35 -0.95 -6.84 -18.34
N THR A 36 -0.65 -8.00 -17.72
CA THR A 36 0.41 -8.10 -16.72
C THR A 36 1.79 -7.82 -17.34
N VAL A 37 2.04 -8.36 -18.54
CA VAL A 37 3.26 -8.08 -19.31
C VAL A 37 3.37 -6.59 -19.61
N LEU A 38 2.31 -5.97 -20.13
CA LEU A 38 2.29 -4.54 -20.44
C LEU A 38 2.50 -3.66 -19.20
N CYS A 39 1.92 -4.02 -18.06
CA CYS A 39 2.15 -3.32 -16.79
C CYS A 39 3.62 -3.41 -16.34
N TRP A 40 4.25 -4.58 -16.46
CA TRP A 40 5.68 -4.73 -16.13
C TRP A 40 6.57 -3.91 -17.05
N VAL A 41 6.30 -3.92 -18.36
CA VAL A 41 7.03 -3.10 -19.35
C VAL A 41 6.87 -1.62 -19.04
N LYS A 42 5.65 -1.13 -18.76
CA LYS A 42 5.39 0.28 -18.41
C LYS A 42 6.11 0.68 -17.12
N SER A 43 6.07 -0.19 -16.11
CA SER A 43 6.76 0.05 -14.83
C SER A 43 8.28 0.09 -15.01
N TYR A 44 8.85 -0.82 -15.81
CA TYR A 44 10.26 -0.85 -16.14
C TYR A 44 10.71 0.39 -16.92
N LYS A 45 9.95 0.81 -17.94
CA LYS A 45 10.25 2.04 -18.68
C LYS A 45 10.25 3.29 -17.80
N LYS A 46 9.39 3.35 -16.79
CA LYS A 46 9.27 4.53 -15.89
C LYS A 46 10.27 4.51 -14.73
N HIS A 47 10.59 3.34 -14.19
CA HIS A 47 11.29 3.20 -12.90
C HIS A 47 12.48 2.23 -12.94
N GLY A 48 12.85 1.73 -14.13
CA GLY A 48 13.89 0.73 -14.30
C GLY A 48 13.63 -0.54 -13.48
N LEU A 49 14.70 -1.15 -12.98
CA LEU A 49 14.64 -2.34 -12.11
C LEU A 49 13.80 -2.11 -10.84
N ASN A 50 13.76 -0.88 -10.33
CA ASN A 50 12.95 -0.55 -9.15
C ASN A 50 11.45 -0.66 -9.43
N GLY A 51 11.02 -0.51 -10.69
CA GLY A 51 9.64 -0.75 -11.12
C GLY A 51 9.21 -2.22 -11.08
N LEU A 52 10.17 -3.16 -11.07
CA LEU A 52 9.90 -4.60 -11.09
C LEU A 52 9.96 -5.24 -9.70
N LYS A 53 10.69 -4.60 -8.79
CA LYS A 53 10.72 -4.96 -7.38
C LYS A 53 9.31 -4.89 -6.83
N LYS A 54 8.92 -5.92 -6.06
CA LYS A 54 7.68 -5.86 -5.28
C LYS A 54 7.81 -4.63 -4.37
N ARG A 55 6.80 -3.75 -4.36
CA ARG A 55 6.72 -2.68 -3.36
C ARG A 55 6.74 -3.35 -1.98
N LYS A 56 7.91 -3.36 -1.34
CA LYS A 56 8.10 -3.89 0.02
C LYS A 56 7.51 -2.95 1.06
N ASN A 57 7.33 -1.69 0.70
CA ASN A 57 6.79 -0.68 1.58
C ASN A 57 5.29 -0.56 1.33
N ILE A 58 4.50 -1.22 2.19
CA ILE A 58 3.19 -0.65 2.52
C ILE A 58 3.53 0.72 3.10
N ILE A 59 3.24 1.79 2.37
CA ILE A 59 3.35 3.14 2.91
C ILE A 59 2.31 3.19 4.02
N GLU A 60 2.79 3.11 5.26
CA GLU A 60 1.94 3.09 6.44
C GLU A 60 1.90 4.50 7.00
N TYR A 61 0.80 5.20 6.72
CA TYR A 61 0.52 6.49 7.29
C TYR A 61 0.10 6.30 8.75
N SER A 62 0.76 7.01 9.66
CA SER A 62 0.40 7.15 11.06
C SER A 62 -0.96 7.82 11.21
N THR A 63 -1.56 7.72 12.40
CA THR A 63 -2.82 8.40 12.68
C THR A 63 -2.70 9.91 12.52
N LYS A 64 -1.57 10.47 12.98
CA LYS A 64 -1.30 11.91 12.92
C LYS A 64 -1.20 12.40 11.48
N GLU A 65 -0.47 11.68 10.62
CA GLU A 65 -0.34 12.05 9.20
C GLU A 65 -1.71 12.02 8.50
N LYS A 66 -2.53 10.98 8.74
CA LYS A 66 -3.88 10.91 8.15
C LYS A 66 -4.76 12.07 8.60
N GLN A 67 -4.74 12.41 9.89
CA GLN A 67 -5.50 13.54 10.40
C GLN A 67 -5.03 14.85 9.79
N TYR A 68 -3.71 15.06 9.69
CA TYR A 68 -3.14 16.25 9.08
C TYR A 68 -3.60 16.40 7.62
N ILE A 69 -3.51 15.33 6.83
CA ILE A 69 -3.91 15.32 5.41
C ILE A 69 -5.40 15.61 5.27
N LEU A 70 -6.26 14.98 6.08
CA LEU A 70 -7.70 15.22 6.05
C LEU A 70 -8.06 16.64 6.49
N ASN A 71 -7.39 17.18 7.51
CA ASN A 71 -7.61 18.54 7.97
C ASN A 71 -7.17 19.55 6.91
N TRP A 72 -5.98 19.37 6.33
CA TRP A 72 -5.48 20.19 5.23
C TRP A 72 -6.51 20.25 4.10
N MET A 73 -6.99 19.09 3.65
CA MET A 73 -7.97 18.99 2.56
C MET A 73 -9.27 19.73 2.88
N LYS A 74 -9.75 19.67 4.14
CA LYS A 74 -10.92 20.42 4.59
C LYS A 74 -10.68 21.93 4.62
N THR A 75 -9.52 22.35 5.11
CA THR A 75 -9.16 23.78 5.20
C THR A 75 -8.94 24.43 3.84
N THR A 76 -8.33 23.71 2.90
CA THR A 76 -8.05 24.20 1.54
C THR A 76 -9.20 23.96 0.57
N LYS A 77 -10.24 23.22 0.99
CA LYS A 77 -11.33 22.73 0.12
C LYS A 77 -10.82 21.96 -1.11
N SER A 78 -9.68 21.29 -0.97
CA SER A 78 -9.06 20.53 -2.05
C SER A 78 -9.79 19.22 -2.30
N SER A 79 -9.72 18.74 -3.54
CA SER A 79 -10.25 17.45 -3.93
C SER A 79 -9.30 16.30 -3.52
N TYR A 80 -9.81 15.06 -3.47
CA TYR A 80 -8.97 13.88 -3.18
C TYR A 80 -7.78 13.72 -4.16
N PRO A 81 -7.92 13.95 -5.47
CA PRO A 81 -6.78 13.90 -6.40
C PRO A 81 -5.72 14.94 -6.10
N GLU A 82 -6.10 16.17 -5.76
CA GLU A 82 -5.16 17.25 -5.43
C GLU A 82 -4.42 16.94 -4.12
N ALA A 83 -5.13 16.49 -3.09
CA ALA A 83 -4.50 16.07 -1.83
C ALA A 83 -3.56 14.88 -2.06
N ALA A 84 -3.96 13.92 -2.90
CA ALA A 84 -3.10 12.77 -3.22
C ALA A 84 -1.84 13.19 -3.96
N TYR A 85 -1.95 14.15 -4.87
CA TYR A 85 -0.80 14.72 -5.55
C TYR A 85 0.11 15.47 -4.58
N HIS A 86 -0.44 16.36 -3.75
CA HIS A 86 0.30 17.19 -2.79
C HIS A 86 1.09 16.35 -1.78
N PHE A 87 0.48 15.28 -1.24
CA PHE A 87 1.10 14.40 -0.24
C PHE A 87 1.76 13.15 -0.83
N ASN A 88 1.90 13.08 -2.16
CA ASN A 88 2.46 11.93 -2.88
C ASN A 88 1.81 10.59 -2.48
N ILE A 89 0.49 10.60 -2.29
CA ILE A 89 -0.30 9.43 -1.93
C ILE A 89 -0.60 8.65 -3.21
N PRO A 90 -0.28 7.33 -3.26
CA PRO A 90 -0.38 6.56 -4.51
C PRO A 90 -1.77 6.49 -5.14
N SER A 91 -2.83 6.70 -4.37
CA SER A 91 -4.20 6.67 -4.87
C SER A 91 -5.10 7.63 -4.07
N PRO A 92 -5.89 8.48 -4.76
CA PRO A 92 -6.91 9.33 -4.12
C PRO A 92 -7.93 8.56 -3.27
N SER A 93 -8.27 7.34 -3.69
CA SER A 93 -9.17 6.44 -2.96
C SER A 93 -8.69 6.10 -1.54
N THR A 94 -7.38 6.21 -1.29
CA THR A 94 -6.78 6.02 0.03
C THR A 94 -7.28 7.08 1.01
N ILE A 95 -7.35 8.33 0.56
CA ILE A 95 -7.79 9.47 1.37
C ILE A 95 -9.28 9.36 1.66
N TRP A 96 -10.08 9.06 0.63
CA TRP A 96 -11.51 8.78 0.78
C TRP A 96 -11.78 7.68 1.82
N THR A 97 -11.00 6.60 1.79
CA THR A 97 -11.12 5.50 2.77
C THR A 97 -10.81 5.96 4.20
N TRP A 98 -9.85 6.87 4.38
CA TRP A 98 -9.55 7.44 5.71
C TRP A 98 -10.69 8.31 6.22
N GLU A 99 -11.23 9.17 5.37
CA GLU A 99 -12.37 10.02 5.71
C GLU A 99 -13.59 9.19 6.09
N LYS A 100 -13.97 8.18 5.29
CA LYS A 100 -15.08 7.28 5.63
C LYS A 100 -14.88 6.54 6.94
N ARG A 101 -13.64 6.13 7.25
CA ARG A 101 -13.35 5.48 8.54
C ARG A 101 -13.41 6.45 9.71
N LEU A 102 -13.01 7.70 9.49
CA LEU A 102 -13.13 8.76 10.49
C LEU A 102 -14.60 9.07 10.78
N GLU A 103 -15.45 9.15 9.76
CA GLU A 103 -16.91 9.33 9.91
C GLU A 103 -17.55 8.17 10.69
N GLN A 104 -17.19 6.93 10.38
CA GLN A 104 -17.84 5.76 10.97
C GLN A 104 -17.36 5.40 12.38
N LYS A 105 -16.07 5.64 12.67
CA LYS A 105 -15.40 5.11 13.87
C LYS A 105 -14.61 6.18 14.63
N GLY A 106 -14.73 7.45 14.27
CA GLY A 106 -13.93 8.52 14.84
C GLY A 106 -12.42 8.29 14.63
N ILE A 107 -11.61 8.82 15.55
CA ILE A 107 -10.15 8.74 15.50
C ILE A 107 -9.66 7.29 15.44
N ASP A 108 -10.39 6.35 16.05
CA ASP A 108 -10.04 4.93 16.06
C ASP A 108 -10.00 4.30 14.65
N GLY A 109 -10.82 4.84 13.74
CA GLY A 109 -10.84 4.49 12.33
C GLY A 109 -9.52 4.77 11.61
N LEU A 110 -8.76 5.76 12.08
CA LEU A 110 -7.51 6.21 11.47
C LEU A 110 -6.28 5.46 11.96
N PHE A 111 -6.38 4.68 13.04
CA PHE A 111 -5.23 3.94 13.56
C PHE A 111 -4.54 3.08 12.49
N SER A 112 -3.23 3.26 12.37
CA SER A 112 -2.37 2.39 11.57
C SER A 112 -2.37 0.98 12.15
N ARG A 113 -1.90 0.01 11.36
CA ARG A 113 -1.83 -1.38 11.79
C ARG A 113 -0.88 -1.53 12.97
N ARG A 114 0.24 -0.80 12.97
CA ARG A 114 1.20 -0.75 14.09
C ARG A 114 0.58 -0.16 15.35
N GLU A 115 -0.13 0.97 15.25
CA GLU A 115 -0.77 1.61 16.41
C GLU A 115 -1.83 0.69 17.03
N ARG A 116 -2.66 0.02 16.22
CA ARG A 116 -3.63 -0.97 16.74
C ARG A 116 -2.96 -2.13 17.47
N LYS A 117 -1.84 -2.64 16.94
CA LYS A 117 -1.06 -3.71 17.60
C LYS A 117 -0.43 -3.24 18.92
N ALA A 118 0.06 -2.01 18.98
CA ALA A 118 0.62 -1.46 20.21
C ALA A 118 -0.44 -1.30 21.31
N MET A 119 -1.63 -0.82 20.95
CA MET A 119 -2.74 -0.67 21.91
C MET A 119 -3.25 -2.01 22.45
N THR A 120 -3.39 -3.02 21.58
CA THR A 120 -3.80 -4.36 22.01
C THR A 120 -2.77 -4.97 22.97
N LYS A 121 -1.46 -4.85 22.69
CA LYS A 121 -0.40 -5.30 23.60
C LYS A 121 -0.40 -4.56 24.95
N ARG A 122 -0.70 -3.26 24.97
CA ARG A 122 -0.83 -2.48 26.22
C ARG A 122 -2.02 -2.96 27.07
N LYS A 123 -3.17 -3.26 26.44
CA LYS A 123 -4.34 -3.82 27.13
C LYS A 123 -4.06 -5.18 27.74
N THR A 124 -3.38 -6.09 27.02
CA THR A 124 -3.04 -7.42 27.56
C THR A 124 -2.05 -7.36 28.72
N ASN A 125 -1.09 -6.44 28.69
CA ASN A 125 -0.12 -6.29 29.77
C ASN A 125 -0.76 -5.68 31.03
N LYS A 126 -1.69 -4.73 30.88
CA LYS A 126 -2.44 -4.15 32.01
C LYS A 126 -3.35 -5.19 32.67
N ALA A 127 -3.97 -6.08 31.89
CA ALA A 127 -4.77 -7.18 32.43
C ALA A 127 -3.94 -8.20 33.22
N LYS A 128 -2.69 -8.48 32.79
CA LYS A 128 -1.78 -9.40 33.51
C LYS A 128 -1.21 -8.80 34.80
N SER A 129 -0.95 -7.49 34.84
CA SER A 129 -0.42 -6.81 36.04
C SER A 129 -1.45 -6.66 37.15
N ASN A 130 -2.75 -6.65 36.82
CA ASN A 130 -3.82 -6.54 37.81
C ASN A 130 -4.18 -7.88 38.46
N ASN A 131 -3.53 -8.98 38.07
CA ASN A 131 -3.83 -10.33 38.57
C ASN A 131 -2.73 -10.92 39.46
N THR A 132 -1.79 -10.10 39.96
CA THR A 132 -0.68 -10.54 40.82
C THR A 132 -0.69 -9.87 42.20
N ASN A 133 -1.84 -9.40 42.69
CA ASN A 133 -1.92 -8.81 44.03
C ASN A 133 -3.21 -9.18 44.78
N THR A 134 -3.36 -10.47 45.06
CA THR A 134 -4.24 -11.02 46.12
C THR A 134 -3.73 -12.42 46.45
N ASP A 135 -2.77 -12.51 47.38
CA ASP A 135 -2.67 -13.55 48.42
C ASP A 135 -1.31 -13.45 49.13
N LYS A 136 -1.28 -12.73 50.26
CA LYS A 136 -0.82 -13.20 51.59
C LYS A 136 -0.71 -12.05 52.57
#